data_AF-A0A9D6SP57-F1
#
_entry.id   AF-A0A9D6SP57-F1
#
_cell.length_a   1.000
_cell.length_b   1.000
_cell.length_c   1.000
_cell.angle_alpha   90.00
_cell.angle_beta   90.00
_cell.angle_gamma   90.00
#
_symmetry.space_group_name_H-M   'P 1'
#
loop_
_entity.id
_entity.type
_entity.pdbx_description
1 polymer ?
#
loop_
_entity_poly.entity_id
_entity_poly.type
_entity_poly.pdbx_seq_one_letter_code
_entity_poly.pdbx_strand_id
1 'polypeptide(L)'
;MVEHKPGLSDSEVIDAALRENRTLLTEDKDFGRLVYSTRKGSGGVLFLRFPASARSSLGTAIVSVVERHGDRLSKAFTVVQPGRTRISEKPR
;
A
#
# COMPACT_ATOMS: atom_id res chain seq x y z
N MET A 1 -18.48 -0.58 -1.51
CA MET A 1 -17.12 -0.69 -0.95
C MET A 1 -17.27 -0.44 0.54
N VAL A 2 -17.07 -1.47 1.37
CA VAL A 2 -17.32 -1.38 2.82
C VAL A 2 -16.12 -0.68 3.45
N GLU A 3 -16.32 0.55 3.91
CA GLU A 3 -15.43 1.17 4.90
C GLU A 3 -15.64 0.46 6.22
N HIS A 4 -14.59 -0.17 6.75
CA HIS A 4 -14.74 -0.94 7.97
C HIS A 4 -14.72 -0.11 9.26
N LYS A 5 -14.21 1.14 9.25
CA LYS A 5 -14.22 2.08 10.40
C LYS A 5 -13.99 3.54 9.95
N PRO A 6 -15.04 4.36 9.73
CA PRO A 6 -14.85 5.80 9.55
C PRO A 6 -14.28 6.43 10.84
N GLY A 7 -13.21 7.23 10.72
CA GLY A 7 -12.65 8.03 11.83
C GLY A 7 -11.42 7.49 12.54
N LEU A 8 -10.77 6.43 12.05
CA LEU A 8 -9.45 6.03 12.57
C LEU A 8 -8.36 7.02 12.14
N SER A 9 -7.43 7.30 13.04
CA SER A 9 -6.19 7.99 12.68
C SER A 9 -5.30 7.11 11.80
N ASP A 10 -4.43 7.72 10.99
CA ASP A 10 -3.48 7.00 10.13
C ASP A 10 -2.61 6.01 10.92
N SER A 11 -2.25 6.36 12.16
CA SER A 11 -1.51 5.49 13.08
C SER A 11 -2.29 4.24 13.47
N GLU A 12 -3.59 4.36 13.74
CA GLU A 12 -4.43 3.22 14.09
C GLU A 12 -4.65 2.28 12.90
N VAL A 13 -4.75 2.83 11.70
CA VAL A 13 -4.84 2.05 10.46
C VAL A 13 -3.56 1.24 10.24
N ILE A 14 -2.40 1.86 10.44
CA ILE A 14 -1.10 1.17 10.34
C ILE A 14 -0.95 0.12 11.43
N ASP A 15 -1.28 0.43 12.68
CA ASP A 15 -1.19 -0.52 13.79
C ASP A 15 -2.11 -1.72 13.58
N ALA A 16 -3.31 -1.50 13.01
CA ALA A 16 -4.21 -2.58 12.63
C ALA A 16 -3.61 -3.45 11.51
N ALA A 17 -3.07 -2.83 10.45
CA ALA A 17 -2.42 -3.54 9.35
C ALA A 17 -1.20 -4.35 9.84
N LEU A 18 -0.40 -3.79 10.74
CA LEU A 18 0.73 -4.45 11.39
C LEU A 18 0.28 -5.65 12.22
N ARG A 19 -0.69 -5.46 13.11
CA ARG A 19 -1.20 -6.51 14.00
C ARG A 19 -1.80 -7.69 13.23
N GLU A 20 -2.40 -7.42 12.08
CA GLU A 20 -3.05 -8.43 11.24
C GLU A 20 -2.15 -8.96 10.12
N ASN A 21 -0.88 -8.52 10.05
CA ASN A 21 0.06 -8.86 9.00
C ASN A 21 -0.51 -8.63 7.58
N ARG A 22 -1.17 -7.48 7.40
CA ARG A 22 -1.80 -7.06 6.14
C ARG A 22 -1.00 -5.97 5.46
N THR A 23 -1.02 -5.99 4.13
CA THR A 23 -0.52 -4.91 3.29
C THR A 23 -1.59 -3.83 3.11
N LEU A 24 -1.23 -2.58 3.40
CA LEU A 24 -2.12 -1.44 3.25
C LEU A 24 -2.21 -1.02 1.78
N LEU A 25 -3.42 -0.92 1.24
CA LEU A 25 -3.68 -0.35 -0.08
C LEU A 25 -4.23 1.07 0.09
N THR A 26 -3.59 2.07 -0.52
CA THR A 26 -4.00 3.48 -0.34
C THR A 26 -3.70 4.34 -1.56
N GLU A 27 -4.48 5.41 -1.74
CA GLU A 27 -4.23 6.49 -2.71
C GLU A 27 -3.75 7.78 -2.04
N ASP A 28 -3.61 7.77 -0.72
CA ASP A 28 -3.08 8.88 0.05
C ASP A 28 -1.57 8.69 0.29
N LYS A 29 -0.80 9.70 -0.11
CA LYS A 29 0.67 9.73 -0.01
C LYS A 29 1.16 9.86 1.42
N ASP A 30 0.34 10.37 2.33
CA ASP A 30 0.75 10.70 3.70
C ASP A 30 0.94 9.43 4.55
N PHE A 31 0.22 8.36 4.23
CA PHE A 31 0.48 7.01 4.75
C PHE A 31 1.89 6.50 4.44
N GLY A 32 2.45 6.89 3.29
CA GLY A 32 3.83 6.55 2.97
C GLY A 32 4.78 7.12 4.01
N ARG A 33 4.65 8.42 4.32
CA ARG A 33 5.48 9.09 5.33
C ARG A 33 5.38 8.42 6.70
N LEU A 34 4.18 7.99 7.09
CA LEU A 34 3.94 7.37 8.39
C LEU A 34 4.53 5.95 8.50
N VAL A 35 4.52 5.19 7.40
CA VAL A 35 5.23 3.90 7.30
C VAL A 35 6.76 4.08 7.36
N TYR A 36 7.29 5.16 6.81
CA TYR A 36 8.72 5.47 6.91
C TYR A 36 9.16 5.93 8.31
N SER A 37 8.28 6.61 9.06
CA SER A 37 8.61 7.11 10.41
C SER A 37 8.49 6.04 11.49
N THR A 38 7.64 5.04 11.29
CA THR A 38 7.44 3.94 12.23
C THR A 38 8.47 2.83 11.97
N ARG A 39 9.57 2.80 12.73
CA ARG A 39 10.60 1.74 12.67
C ARG A 39 10.08 0.31 12.98
N LYS A 40 8.79 0.15 13.25
CA LYS A 40 8.11 -1.12 13.44
C LYS A 40 7.74 -1.62 12.05
N GLY A 41 8.51 -2.59 11.54
CA GLY A 41 8.43 -3.07 10.16
C GLY A 41 7.00 -3.15 9.65
N SER A 42 6.67 -2.34 8.65
CA SER A 42 5.34 -2.27 8.05
C SER A 42 4.96 -3.58 7.38
N GLY A 43 3.68 -3.98 7.48
CA GLY A 43 3.08 -5.08 6.70
C GLY A 43 3.02 -4.83 5.19
N GLY A 44 3.78 -3.86 4.68
CA GLY A 44 3.78 -3.40 3.31
C GLY A 44 2.78 -2.27 3.05
N VAL A 45 3.08 -1.44 2.05
CA VAL A 45 2.14 -0.45 1.51
C VAL A 45 2.11 -0.56 -0.01
N LEU A 46 0.92 -0.63 -0.60
CA LEU A 46 0.67 -0.37 -2.01
C LEU A 46 0.05 1.02 -2.15
N PHE A 47 0.87 1.97 -2.59
CA PHE A 47 0.44 3.31 -2.94
C PHE A 47 0.02 3.38 -4.41
N LEU A 48 -1.26 3.64 -4.65
CA LEU A 48 -1.89 3.67 -5.96
C LEU A 48 -1.86 5.08 -6.55
N ARG A 49 -1.31 5.21 -7.76
CA ARG A 49 -1.27 6.47 -8.51
C ARG A 49 -1.89 6.29 -9.89
N PHE A 50 -3.22 6.30 -9.93
CA PHE A 50 -3.97 6.14 -11.18
C PHE A 50 -4.79 7.40 -11.48
N PRO A 51 -4.57 8.07 -12.62
CA PRO A 51 -5.47 9.11 -13.08
C PRO A 51 -6.83 8.53 -13.43
N ALA A 52 -7.87 9.38 -13.47
CA ALA A 52 -9.23 8.98 -13.83
C ALA A 52 -9.28 8.20 -15.17
N SER A 53 -8.50 8.64 -16.15
CA SER A 53 -8.40 8.00 -17.47
C SER A 53 -7.86 6.57 -17.46
N ALA A 54 -7.16 6.15 -16.40
CA ALA A 54 -6.57 4.82 -16.29
C ALA A 54 -7.29 3.92 -15.26
N ARG A 55 -8.38 4.39 -14.65
CA ARG A 55 -9.07 3.67 -13.55
C ARG A 55 -9.57 2.28 -13.93
N SER A 56 -9.98 2.09 -15.17
CA SER A 56 -10.39 0.77 -15.70
C SER A 56 -9.30 -0.28 -15.60
N SER A 57 -8.02 0.11 -15.61
CA SER A 57 -6.87 -0.80 -15.53
C SER A 57 -6.38 -1.07 -14.10
N LEU A 58 -6.92 -0.37 -13.09
CA LEU A 58 -6.43 -0.42 -11.71
C LEU A 58 -6.51 -1.84 -11.12
N GLY A 59 -7.65 -2.51 -11.28
CA GLY A 59 -7.85 -3.87 -10.76
C GLY A 59 -6.85 -4.85 -11.33
N THR A 60 -6.70 -4.86 -12.67
CA THR A 60 -5.73 -5.71 -13.36
C THR A 60 -4.30 -5.42 -12.93
N ALA A 61 -3.94 -4.14 -12.75
CA ALA A 61 -2.62 -3.77 -12.28
C ALA A 61 -2.34 -4.27 -10.85
N ILE A 62 -3.31 -4.15 -9.94
CA ILE A 62 -3.17 -4.65 -8.56
C ILE A 62 -2.99 -6.16 -8.54
N VAL A 63 -3.85 -6.92 -9.23
CA VAL A 63 -3.76 -8.39 -9.32
C VAL A 63 -2.39 -8.80 -9.84
N SER A 64 -1.97 -8.20 -10.97
CA SER A 64 -0.67 -8.46 -11.57
C SER A 64 0.50 -8.14 -10.63
N VAL A 65 0.41 -7.11 -9.79
CA VAL A 65 1.47 -6.77 -8.83
C VAL A 65 1.52 -7.80 -7.70
N VAL A 66 0.36 -8.20 -7.18
CA VAL A 66 0.26 -9.22 -6.12
C VAL A 66 0.78 -10.57 -6.60
N GLU A 67 0.37 -11.02 -7.79
CA GLU A 67 0.82 -12.29 -8.36
C GLU A 67 2.34 -12.33 -8.61
N ARG A 68 2.94 -11.24 -9.09
CA ARG A 68 4.37 -11.19 -9.40
C ARG A 68 5.27 -10.97 -8.20
N HIS A 69 4.77 -10.31 -7.16
CA HIS A 69 5.63 -9.82 -6.08
C HIS A 69 5.25 -10.34 -4.69
N GLY A 70 4.05 -10.92 -4.50
CA GLY A 70 3.63 -11.70 -3.33
C GLY A 70 4.24 -11.22 -2.01
N ASP A 71 5.02 -12.11 -1.38
CA ASP A 71 5.65 -11.88 -0.08
C ASP A 71 6.55 -10.64 -0.01
N ARG A 72 7.13 -10.19 -1.13
CA ARG A 72 7.96 -8.98 -1.15
C ARG A 72 7.13 -7.74 -0.82
N LEU A 73 5.85 -7.74 -1.16
CA LEU A 73 4.95 -6.62 -0.87
C LEU A 73 4.77 -6.42 0.63
N SER A 74 4.76 -7.51 1.42
CA SER A 74 4.54 -7.49 2.87
C SER A 74 5.61 -6.75 3.67
N LYS A 75 6.73 -6.37 3.04
CA LYS A 75 7.86 -5.68 3.68
C LYS A 75 8.31 -4.46 2.89
N ALA A 76 7.54 -4.04 1.89
CA ALA A 76 7.95 -3.00 0.97
C ALA A 76 6.96 -1.84 0.89
N PHE A 77 7.51 -0.66 0.61
CA PHE A 77 6.72 0.44 0.07
C PHE A 77 6.68 0.31 -1.46
N THR A 78 5.52 -0.02 -1.99
CA THR A 78 5.28 -0.27 -3.42
C THR A 78 4.42 0.83 -4.00
N VAL A 79 4.91 1.48 -5.06
CA VAL A 79 4.13 2.45 -5.85
C VAL A 79 3.66 1.77 -7.13
N VAL A 80 2.34 1.76 -7.34
CA VAL A 80 1.70 1.21 -8.54
C VAL A 80 1.09 2.37 -9.34
N GLN A 81 1.48 2.50 -10.59
CA GLN A 81 0.95 3.47 -11.55
C GLN A 81 0.77 2.80 -12.92
N PRO A 82 0.02 3.40 -13.86
CA PRO A 82 -0.18 2.81 -15.18
C PRO A 82 1.15 2.42 -15.84
N GLY A 83 1.28 1.14 -16.20
CA GLY A 83 2.46 0.58 -16.86
C GLY A 83 3.75 0.50 -16.03
N ARG A 84 3.73 0.86 -14.73
CA ARG A 84 4.95 0.86 -13.91
C ARG A 84 4.68 0.52 -12.45
N THR A 85 5.53 -0.34 -11.90
CA THR A 85 5.57 -0.67 -10.47
C THR A 85 6.96 -0.37 -9.93
N ARG A 86 7.04 0.25 -8.75
CA ARG A 86 8.31 0.51 -8.04
C ARG A 86 8.22 -0.04 -6.63
N ILE A 87 9.15 -0.91 -6.25
CA ILE A 87 9.20 -1.56 -4.95
C ILE A 87 10.44 -1.06 -4.19
N SER A 88 10.25 -0.65 -2.93
CA SER A 88 11.31 -0.25 -2.01
C SER A 88 11.23 -1.10 -0.74
N GLU A 89 12.12 -2.08 -0.58
CA GLU A 89 12.09 -3.09 0.49
C GLU A 89 12.72 -2.64 1.82
N LYS A 90 13.46 -1.53 1.81
CA LYS A 90 13.99 -0.88 3.01
C LYS A 90 14.12 0.63 2.77
N PRO A 91 13.60 1.49 3.66
CA PRO A 91 14.26 2.75 3.91
C PRO A 91 15.62 2.46 4.54
N ARG A 92 16.67 3.10 4.05
CA ARG A 92 17.86 3.31 4.88
C ARG A 92 17.53 4.34 5.96
#